data_AF-A0A3D2GQU1-F1
#
_entry.id   AF-A0A3D2GQU1-F1
#
_cell.length_a   1.000
_cell.length_b   1.000
_cell.length_c   1.000
_cell.angle_alpha   90.00
_cell.angle_beta   90.00
_cell.angle_gamma   90.00
#
_symmetry.space_group_name_H-M   'P 1'
#
loop_
_entity.id
_entity.type
_entity.pdbx_description
1 polymer ?
#
loop_
_entity_poly.entity_id
_entity_poly.type
_entity_poly.pdbx_seq_one_letter_code
_entity_poly.pdbx_strand_id
1 'polypeptide(L)' 'QGSAGIYRLRQELLARVSQAIYPAKVRNVLFREMLIQ' A
#
# COMPACT_ATOMS: atom_id res chain seq x y z
N GLN A 1 1.57 -0.06 -18.74
CA GLN A 1 0.46 -0.90 -18.22
C GLN A 1 0.80 -1.63 -16.91
N GLY A 2 2.08 -1.93 -16.59
CA GLY A 2 2.45 -2.60 -15.33
C GLY A 2 2.29 -1.80 -14.03
N SER A 3 2.30 -0.46 -14.07
CA SER A 3 2.21 0.39 -12.87
C SER A 3 0.82 0.47 -12.25
N ALA A 4 -0.25 0.18 -13.00
CA ALA A 4 -1.62 0.26 -12.52
C ALA A 4 -1.91 -0.81 -11.44
N GLY A 5 -1.31 -1.98 -11.56
CA GLY A 5 -1.41 -3.05 -10.57
C GLY A 5 -0.77 -2.66 -9.24
N ILE A 6 0.46 -2.15 -9.29
CA ILE A 6 1.19 -1.69 -8.10
C ILE A 6 0.48 -0.51 -7.44
N TYR A 7 -0.02 0.44 -8.23
CA TYR A 7 -0.76 1.58 -7.69
C TYR A 7 -2.01 1.15 -6.92
N ARG A 8 -2.78 0.19 -7.45
CA ARG A 8 -3.95 -0.37 -6.77
C ARG A 8 -3.56 -1.08 -5.47
N LEU A 9 -2.50 -1.88 -5.50
CA LEU A 9 -1.97 -2.60 -4.34
C LEU A 9 -1.53 -1.64 -3.23
N ARG A 10 -0.86 -0.55 -3.61
CA ARG A 10 -0.46 0.52 -2.67
C ARG A 10 -1.67 1.16 -1.98
N GLN A 11 -2.72 1.47 -2.73
CA GLN A 11 -3.94 2.07 -2.20
C GLN A 11 -4.66 1.13 -1.23
N GLU A 12 -4.79 -0.14 -1.60
CA GLU A 12 -5.43 -1.14 -0.76
C GLU A 12 -4.69 -1.34 0.57
N LEU A 13 -3.35 -1.46 0.52
CA LEU A 13 -2.55 -1.59 1.74
C LEU A 13 -2.58 -0.32 2.59
N LEU A 14 -2.53 0.86 1.98
CA LEU A 14 -2.65 2.12 2.71
C LEU A 14 -3.97 2.20 3.46
N ALA A 15 -5.09 1.81 2.82
CA ALA A 15 -6.41 1.80 3.45
C ALA A 15 -6.48 0.80 4.62
N ARG A 16 -6.02 -0.44 4.41
CA ARG A 16 -6.04 -1.49 5.44
C ARG A 16 -5.21 -1.11 6.66
N VAL A 17 -3.98 -0.62 6.46
CA VAL A 17 -3.11 -0.20 7.56
C VAL A 17 -3.72 1.00 8.29
N SER A 18 -4.24 2.00 7.56
CA SER A 18 -4.86 3.17 8.18
C SER A 18 -6.04 2.82 9.08
N GLN A 19 -6.84 1.81 8.71
CA GLN A 19 -7.92 1.31 9.56
C GLN A 19 -7.38 0.56 10.78
N ALA A 20 -6.38 -0.30 10.60
CA ALA A 20 -5.82 -1.11 11.68
C ALA A 20 -5.12 -0.28 12.77
N ILE A 21 -4.56 0.87 12.42
CA ILE A 21 -3.76 1.70 13.35
C ILE A 21 -4.51 2.94 13.88
N TYR A 22 -5.80 3.09 13.56
CA TYR A 22 -6.60 4.22 14.04
C TYR A 22 -6.58 4.29 15.58
N PRO A 23 -6.33 5.48 16.19
CA PRO A 23 -6.41 6.83 15.61
C PRO A 23 -5.12 7.39 15.00
N ALA A 24 -4.02 6.65 14.99
CA ALA A 24 -2.78 7.12 14.38
C ALA A 24 -2.91 7.22 12.84
N LYS A 25 -2.15 8.13 12.22
CA LYS A 25 -2.24 8.44 10.78
C LYS A 25 -1.01 7.93 10.03
N VAL A 26 -1.22 7.15 8.97
CA VAL A 26 -0.17 6.75 8.02
C VAL A 26 -0.20 7.66 6.80
N ARG A 27 0.98 8.14 6.38
CA ARG A 27 1.10 9.02 5.20
C ARG A 27 1.28 8.24 3.91
N ASN A 28 2.05 7.15 3.93
CA ASN A 28 2.37 6.34 2.75
C ASN A 28 2.85 4.94 3.17
N VAL A 29 2.77 3.99 2.24
CA VAL A 29 3.37 2.65 2.34
C VAL A 29 4.48 2.53 1.30
N LEU A 30 5.67 2.12 1.73
CA LEU A 30 6.84 1.88 0.87
C LEU A 30 7.05 0.37 0.72
N PHE A 31 7.14 -0.10 -0.51
CA PHE A 31 7.59 -1.46 -0.80
C PHE A 31 9.09 -1.43 -1.00
N ARG A 32 9.83 -2.16 -0.17
CA ARG A 32 11.28 -2.25 -0.29
C ARG A 32 11.69 -3.16 -1.46
N GLU A 33 10.97 -4.27 -1.62
CA GLU A 33 11.17 -5.25 -2.69
C GLU A 33 9.80 -5.80 -3.10
N MET A 34 9.64 -6.13 -4.38
CA MET A 34 8.43 -6.77 -4.91
C MET A 34 8.84 -7.96 -5.77
N LEU A 35 8.46 -9.15 -5.34
CA LEU A 35 8.66 -10.37 -6.12
C LEU A 35 7.52 -10.50 -7.12
N ILE A 36 7.86 -10.66 -8.40
CA ILE A 36 6.93 -10.97 -9.49
C ILE A 36 7.44 -12.22 -10.20
N GLN A 37 6.53 -13.09 -10.65
CA GLN A 37 6.82 -14.34 -11.34
C GLN A 37 6.28 -14.28 -12.77
#